data_AF-A0A081N364-F1
#
_entry.id   AF-A0A081N364-F1
#
_cell.length_a   1.000
_cell.length_b   1.000
_cell.length_c   1.000
_cell.angle_alpha   90.00
_cell.angle_beta   90.00
_cell.angle_gamma   90.00
#
_symmetry.space_group_name_H-M   'P 1'
#
loop_
_entity.id
_entity.type
_entity.pdbx_description
1 polymer ?
#
loop_
_entity_poly.entity_id
_entity_poly.type
_entity_poly.pdbx_seq_one_letter_code
_entity_poly.pdbx_strand_id
1 'polypeptide(L)'
;MDNALYIVWDEDEATGIPVIDEQYRSMVSMINTLYYFIGQDRGDEFLKPVMKMVEQFALLHFATQEEMMLQTGYEQLDEHRKMHQTLLENARQILYEQATPEGAIRALRFLSQWWRKHMNGEDKKFVEHCRKHGEFINAWNAV
;
A
#
# COMPACT_ATOMS: atom_id res chain seq x y z
N MET A 1 -15.41 15.92 -10.67
CA MET A 1 -14.30 14.97 -10.83
C MET A 1 -14.44 14.36 -12.21
N ASP A 2 -13.44 14.50 -13.08
CA ASP A 2 -13.56 14.14 -14.51
C ASP A 2 -13.17 12.68 -14.79
N ASN A 3 -12.45 12.04 -13.86
CA ASN A 3 -12.05 10.63 -13.94
C ASN A 3 -12.81 9.77 -12.92
N ALA A 4 -13.20 8.56 -13.33
CA ALA A 4 -13.89 7.60 -12.46
C ALA A 4 -12.98 7.00 -11.36
N LEU A 5 -11.66 7.00 -11.59
CA LEU A 5 -10.66 6.44 -10.68
C LEU A 5 -9.53 7.46 -10.46
N TYR A 6 -8.96 7.43 -9.26
CA TYR A 6 -7.82 8.27 -8.88
C TYR A 6 -6.48 7.62 -9.23
N ILE A 7 -6.40 6.31 -9.02
CA ILE A 7 -5.29 5.46 -9.45
C ILE A 7 -5.87 4.39 -10.35
N VAL A 8 -5.35 4.31 -11.58
CA VAL A 8 -5.58 3.18 -12.47
C VAL A 8 -4.42 2.22 -12.28
N TRP A 9 -4.72 0.97 -11.95
CA TRP A 9 -3.72 -0.11 -11.91
C TRP A 9 -3.23 -0.38 -13.33
N ASP A 10 -1.92 -0.48 -13.49
CA ASP A 10 -1.27 -0.86 -14.74
C ASP A 10 -0.59 -2.21 -14.54
N GLU A 11 -0.78 -3.15 -15.46
CA GLU A 11 -0.12 -4.47 -15.36
C GLU A 11 1.40 -4.35 -15.51
N ASP A 12 1.92 -3.25 -16.05
CA ASP A 12 3.36 -2.94 -16.04
C ASP A 12 3.89 -2.64 -14.61
N GLU A 13 3.01 -2.38 -13.64
CA GLU A 13 3.35 -2.24 -12.21
C GLU A 13 3.40 -3.60 -11.48
N ALA A 14 3.08 -4.72 -12.14
CA ALA A 14 3.11 -6.05 -11.53
C ALA A 14 4.53 -6.52 -11.19
N THR A 15 4.67 -7.10 -10.00
CA THR A 15 5.89 -7.71 -9.48
C THR A 15 6.08 -9.14 -10.00
N GLY A 16 5.04 -9.77 -10.55
CA GLY A 16 5.07 -11.17 -10.96
C GLY A 16 5.05 -12.14 -9.78
N ILE A 17 4.78 -11.64 -8.58
CA ILE A 17 4.55 -12.43 -7.36
C ILE A 17 3.06 -12.23 -7.03
N PRO A 18 2.19 -13.22 -7.32
CA PRO A 18 0.73 -13.05 -7.30
C PRO A 18 0.19 -12.49 -5.99
N VAL A 19 0.68 -12.97 -4.84
CA VAL A 19 0.23 -12.46 -3.53
C VAL A 19 0.56 -10.97 -3.33
N ILE A 20 1.70 -10.49 -3.83
CA ILE A 20 2.07 -9.07 -3.75
C ILE A 20 1.24 -8.25 -4.72
N ASP A 21 1.02 -8.75 -5.94
CA ASP A 21 0.25 -8.05 -6.96
C ASP A 21 -1.23 -7.92 -6.56
N GLU A 22 -1.82 -8.93 -5.91
CA GLU A 22 -3.17 -8.82 -5.34
C GLU A 22 -3.22 -7.86 -4.15
N GLN A 23 -2.16 -7.83 -3.34
CA GLN A 23 -2.08 -6.85 -2.26
C GLN A 23 -1.96 -5.42 -2.80
N TYR A 24 -1.25 -5.23 -3.90
CA TYR A 24 -1.11 -3.95 -4.58
C TYR A 24 -2.44 -3.46 -5.14
N ARG A 25 -3.18 -4.33 -5.84
CA ARG A 25 -4.53 -4.04 -6.35
C ARG A 25 -5.50 -3.69 -5.22
N SER A 26 -5.40 -4.38 -4.09
CA SER A 26 -6.23 -4.11 -2.90
C SER A 26 -5.95 -2.72 -2.31
N MET A 27 -4.68 -2.30 -2.23
CA MET A 27 -4.33 -0.95 -1.79
C MET A 27 -4.86 0.13 -2.74
N VAL A 28 -4.71 -0.07 -4.05
CA VAL A 28 -5.27 0.81 -5.08
C VAL A 28 -6.79 0.93 -4.95
N SER A 29 -7.48 -0.18 -4.70
CA SER A 29 -8.94 -0.20 -4.48
C SER A 29 -9.36 0.64 -3.28
N MET A 30 -8.65 0.55 -2.14
CA MET A 30 -8.93 1.39 -0.96
C MET A 30 -8.69 2.87 -1.23
N ILE A 31 -7.62 3.23 -1.96
CA ILE A 31 -7.34 4.62 -2.35
C ILE A 31 -8.48 5.15 -3.24
N ASN A 32 -8.91 4.38 -4.23
CA ASN A 32 -10.03 4.73 -5.10
C ASN A 32 -11.37 4.81 -4.35
N THR A 33 -11.55 4.00 -3.31
CA THR A 33 -12.74 4.08 -2.43
C THR A 33 -12.81 5.43 -1.72
N LEU A 34 -11.70 5.90 -1.15
CA LEU A 34 -11.66 7.23 -0.53
C LEU A 34 -11.94 8.33 -1.56
N TYR A 35 -11.33 8.23 -2.75
CA TYR A 35 -11.57 9.18 -3.83
C TYR A 35 -13.04 9.25 -4.25
N TYR A 36 -13.69 8.09 -4.39
CA TYR A 36 -15.11 8.01 -4.74
C TYR A 36 -15.97 8.78 -3.74
N PHE A 37 -15.79 8.54 -2.43
CA PHE A 37 -16.58 9.23 -1.41
C PHE A 37 -16.27 10.73 -1.30
N ILE A 38 -15.02 11.15 -1.56
CA ILE A 38 -14.71 12.58 -1.73
C ILE A 38 -15.51 13.17 -2.90
N GLY A 39 -15.64 12.45 -4.01
CA GLY A 39 -16.43 12.88 -5.17
C GLY A 39 -17.93 12.93 -4.96
N GLN A 40 -18.41 12.29 -3.89
CA GLN A 40 -19.81 12.32 -3.46
C GLN A 40 -20.05 13.30 -2.31
N ASP A 41 -19.08 14.18 -1.99
CA ASP A 41 -19.12 15.10 -0.84
C ASP A 41 -19.31 14.39 0.53
N ARG A 42 -18.83 13.14 0.62
CA ARG A 42 -18.89 12.28 1.82
C ARG A 42 -17.50 11.86 2.29
N GLY A 43 -16.47 12.60 1.89
CA GLY A 43 -15.08 12.26 2.18
C GLY A 43 -14.77 12.20 3.67
N ASP A 44 -15.36 13.10 4.47
CA ASP A 44 -15.23 13.15 5.93
C ASP A 44 -15.92 11.97 6.64
N GLU A 45 -17.11 11.57 6.18
CA GLU A 45 -17.85 10.40 6.66
C GLU A 45 -17.02 9.11 6.48
N PHE A 46 -16.35 8.96 5.33
CA PHE A 46 -15.61 7.75 4.97
C PHE A 46 -14.10 7.80 5.25
N LEU A 47 -13.56 8.97 5.64
CA LEU A 47 -12.13 9.10 5.92
C LEU A 47 -11.66 8.08 6.95
N LYS A 48 -12.28 8.08 8.14
CA LYS A 48 -11.86 7.18 9.24
C LYS A 48 -12.08 5.70 8.93
N PRO A 49 -13.24 5.27 8.40
CA PRO A 49 -13.44 3.89 7.98
C PRO A 49 -12.39 3.41 6.96
N VAL A 50 -12.11 4.20 5.92
CA VAL A 50 -11.13 3.82 4.90
C VAL A 50 -9.71 3.81 5.45
N MET A 51 -9.31 4.82 6.23
CA MET A 51 -7.97 4.86 6.84
C MET A 51 -7.74 3.69 7.80
N LYS A 52 -8.76 3.26 8.54
CA LYS A 52 -8.67 2.06 9.40
C LYS A 52 -8.46 0.79 8.57
N MET A 53 -9.17 0.66 7.45
CA MET A 53 -8.98 -0.45 6.52
C MET A 53 -7.56 -0.45 5.93
N VAL A 54 -7.08 0.72 5.50
CA VAL A 54 -5.72 0.91 4.99
C VAL A 54 -4.67 0.53 6.04
N GLU A 55 -4.81 0.97 7.29
CA GLU A 55 -3.86 0.62 8.37
C GLU A 55 -3.81 -0.89 8.60
N GLN A 56 -4.97 -1.53 8.76
CA GLN A 56 -5.07 -2.98 8.99
C GLN A 56 -4.49 -3.77 7.83
N PHE A 57 -4.78 -3.35 6.61
CA PHE A 57 -4.29 -3.99 5.40
C PHE A 57 -2.78 -3.77 5.20
N ALA A 58 -2.28 -2.57 5.47
CA ALA A 58 -0.86 -2.26 5.40
C ALA A 58 -0.05 -3.13 6.38
N LEU A 59 -0.55 -3.36 7.60
CA LEU A 59 0.08 -4.29 8.55
C LEU A 59 0.23 -5.70 7.97
N LEU A 60 -0.82 -6.22 7.33
CA LEU A 60 -0.79 -7.54 6.69
C LEU A 60 0.19 -7.58 5.50
N HIS A 61 0.12 -6.56 4.64
CA HIS A 61 0.98 -6.43 3.46
C HIS A 61 2.46 -6.36 3.85
N PHE A 62 2.80 -5.51 4.82
CA PHE A 62 4.15 -5.35 5.33
C PHE A 62 4.66 -6.62 6.01
N ALA A 63 3.82 -7.31 6.79
CA ALA A 63 4.19 -8.60 7.37
C ALA A 63 4.52 -9.65 6.30
N THR A 64 3.77 -9.66 5.18
CA THR A 64 4.03 -10.56 4.05
C THR A 64 5.39 -10.26 3.42
N GLN A 65 5.64 -8.99 3.09
CA GLN A 65 6.92 -8.57 2.50
C GLN A 65 8.10 -8.83 3.43
N GLU A 66 7.97 -8.52 4.71
CA GLU A 66 9.02 -8.71 5.70
C GLU A 66 9.34 -10.18 5.93
N GLU A 67 8.33 -11.07 5.91
CA GLU A 67 8.57 -12.52 5.96
C GLU A 67 9.34 -12.99 4.72
N MET A 68 8.95 -12.52 3.53
CA MET A 68 9.68 -12.84 2.30
C MET A 68 11.12 -12.34 2.31
N MET A 69 11.35 -11.12 2.79
CA MET A 69 12.68 -10.53 2.98
C MET A 69 13.51 -11.34 3.98
N LEU A 70 12.92 -11.74 5.11
CA LEU A 70 13.59 -12.53 6.15
C LEU A 70 14.02 -13.90 5.61
N GLN A 71 13.09 -14.61 4.95
CA GLN A 71 13.33 -15.97 4.44
C GLN A 71 14.36 -16.00 3.31
N THR A 72 14.50 -14.90 2.55
CA THR A 72 15.48 -14.77 1.47
C THR A 72 16.76 -14.04 1.88
N GLY A 73 16.90 -13.63 3.14
CA GLY A 73 18.10 -12.93 3.64
C GLY A 73 18.33 -11.56 3.00
N TYR A 74 17.27 -10.80 2.75
CA TYR A 74 17.38 -9.44 2.18
C TYR A 74 18.14 -8.50 3.14
N GLU A 75 19.30 -7.99 2.69
CA GLU A 75 20.23 -7.24 3.55
C GLU A 75 19.64 -5.94 4.12
N GLN A 76 18.67 -5.33 3.44
CA GLN A 76 18.08 -4.03 3.80
C GLN A 76 16.74 -4.18 4.56
N LEU A 77 16.47 -5.36 5.14
CA LEU A 77 15.21 -5.64 5.86
C LEU A 77 14.96 -4.62 6.99
N ASP A 78 15.98 -4.28 7.77
CA ASP A 78 15.83 -3.36 8.91
C ASP A 78 15.53 -1.93 8.46
N GLU A 79 16.16 -1.45 7.38
CA GLU A 79 15.80 -0.18 6.76
C GLU A 79 14.36 -0.20 6.22
N HIS A 80 13.97 -1.28 5.54
CA HIS A 80 12.64 -1.42 4.96
C HIS A 80 11.54 -1.43 6.04
N ARG A 81 11.78 -2.14 7.17
CA ARG A 81 10.91 -2.13 8.36
C ARG A 81 10.72 -0.73 8.94
N LYS A 82 11.78 0.06 9.03
CA LYS A 82 11.69 1.45 9.53
C LYS A 82 10.83 2.31 8.63
N MET A 83 10.90 2.10 7.32
CA MET A 83 10.00 2.74 6.36
C MET A 83 8.56 2.33 6.69
N HIS A 84 8.24 1.02 6.71
CA HIS A 84 6.89 0.53 7.06
C HIS A 84 6.33 1.13 8.36
N GLN A 85 7.15 1.19 9.42
CA GLN A 85 6.76 1.78 10.70
C GLN A 85 6.41 3.26 10.58
N THR A 86 7.27 4.05 9.93
CA THR A 86 7.05 5.49 9.68
C THR A 86 5.73 5.73 8.96
N LEU A 87 5.35 4.81 8.09
CA LEU A 87 4.17 4.92 7.23
C LEU A 87 2.89 4.60 7.97
N LEU A 88 2.92 3.57 8.82
CA LEU A 88 1.85 3.27 9.75
C LEU A 88 1.65 4.42 10.74
N GLU A 89 2.73 5.04 11.23
CA GLU A 89 2.65 6.20 12.12
C GLU A 89 1.96 7.40 11.43
N ASN A 90 2.35 7.72 10.20
CA ASN A 90 1.71 8.78 9.41
C ASN A 90 0.22 8.48 9.13
N ALA A 91 -0.11 7.22 8.79
CA ALA A 91 -1.50 6.80 8.56
C ALA A 91 -2.34 6.92 9.85
N ARG A 92 -1.78 6.54 11.00
CA ARG A 92 -2.42 6.70 12.32
C ARG A 92 -2.63 8.17 12.66
N GLN A 93 -1.64 9.03 12.39
CA GLN A 93 -1.80 10.46 12.63
C GLN A 93 -3.02 11.02 11.88
N ILE A 94 -3.19 10.67 10.61
CA ILE A 94 -4.36 11.04 9.80
C ILE A 94 -5.66 10.48 10.42
N LEU A 95 -5.64 9.26 10.95
CA LEU A 95 -6.81 8.64 11.58
C LEU A 95 -7.26 9.37 12.85
N TYR A 96 -6.31 9.91 13.62
CA TYR A 96 -6.57 10.65 14.86
C TYR A 96 -6.93 12.12 14.64
N GLU A 97 -6.64 12.68 13.48
CA GLU A 97 -7.08 14.02 13.09
C GLU A 97 -8.62 14.12 13.01
N GLN A 98 -9.13 15.35 13.08
CA GLN A 98 -10.54 15.61 12.84
C GLN A 98 -10.87 15.25 11.38
N ALA A 99 -11.94 14.48 11.19
CA ALA A 99 -12.43 14.20 9.86
C ALA A 99 -13.11 15.45 9.28
N THR A 100 -12.52 15.98 8.21
CA THR A 100 -13.08 17.08 7.43
C THR A 100 -12.94 16.75 5.94
N PRO A 101 -13.71 17.40 5.04
CA PRO A 101 -13.53 17.24 3.60
C PRO A 101 -12.09 17.50 3.15
N GLU A 102 -11.45 18.55 3.69
CA GLU A 102 -10.04 18.86 3.40
C GLU A 102 -9.09 17.80 3.95
N GLY A 103 -9.41 17.25 5.14
CA GLY A 103 -8.69 16.12 5.72
C GLY A 103 -8.72 14.89 4.81
N ALA A 104 -9.88 14.58 4.22
CA ALA A 104 -10.03 13.47 3.29
C ALA A 104 -9.18 13.67 2.02
N ILE A 105 -9.15 14.88 1.47
CA ILE A 105 -8.31 15.21 0.31
C ILE A 105 -6.82 15.10 0.66
N ARG A 106 -6.40 15.58 1.84
CA ARG A 106 -5.01 15.43 2.30
C ARG A 106 -4.64 13.95 2.47
N ALA A 107 -5.50 13.15 3.08
CA ALA A 107 -5.30 11.72 3.26
C ALA A 107 -5.16 10.99 1.92
N LEU A 108 -6.05 11.27 0.95
CA LEU A 108 -5.97 10.71 -0.39
C LEU A 108 -4.63 11.02 -1.08
N ARG A 109 -4.18 12.28 -1.00
CA ARG A 109 -2.88 12.70 -1.56
C ARG A 109 -1.72 11.99 -0.88
N PHE A 110 -1.72 11.93 0.46
CA PHE A 110 -0.72 11.21 1.22
C PHE A 110 -0.65 9.73 0.79
N LEU A 111 -1.78 9.02 0.84
CA LEU A 111 -1.84 7.60 0.50
C LEU A 111 -1.34 7.32 -0.91
N SER A 112 -1.80 8.08 -1.90
CA SER A 112 -1.40 7.87 -3.29
C SER A 112 0.07 8.16 -3.57
N GLN A 113 0.60 9.26 -3.04
CA GLN A 113 2.01 9.62 -3.21
C GLN A 113 2.91 8.63 -2.51
N TRP A 114 2.54 8.28 -1.27
CA TRP A 114 3.28 7.32 -0.50
C TRP A 114 3.29 5.95 -1.19
N TRP A 115 2.11 5.42 -1.51
CA TRP A 115 1.93 4.12 -2.14
C TRP A 115 2.79 4.00 -3.40
N ARG A 116 2.63 4.95 -4.34
CA ARG A 116 3.37 4.92 -5.59
C ARG A 116 4.88 5.03 -5.37
N LYS A 117 5.33 5.85 -4.42
CA LYS A 117 6.77 6.03 -4.14
C LYS A 117 7.40 4.78 -3.52
N HIS A 118 6.70 4.16 -2.56
CA HIS A 118 7.18 2.95 -1.88
C HIS A 118 7.25 1.77 -2.85
N MET A 119 6.13 1.51 -3.52
CA MET A 119 5.98 0.45 -4.51
C MET A 119 6.99 0.59 -5.66
N ASN A 120 7.12 1.78 -6.26
CA ASN A 120 8.03 1.98 -7.39
C ASN A 120 9.49 2.20 -7.01
N GLY A 121 9.81 2.30 -5.72
CA GLY A 121 11.14 2.59 -5.22
C GLY A 121 11.74 1.43 -4.45
N GLU A 122 11.23 1.19 -3.25
CA GLU A 122 11.83 0.27 -2.27
C GLU A 122 11.37 -1.16 -2.52
N ASP A 123 10.10 -1.36 -2.85
CA ASP A 123 9.59 -2.71 -3.12
C ASP A 123 10.22 -3.31 -4.38
N LYS A 124 10.54 -2.50 -5.39
CA LYS A 124 11.25 -3.00 -6.58
C LYS A 124 12.58 -3.66 -6.25
N LYS A 125 13.34 -3.12 -5.29
CA LYS A 125 14.63 -3.69 -4.86
C LYS A 125 14.43 -5.04 -4.17
N PHE A 126 13.44 -5.13 -3.29
CA PHE A 126 13.05 -6.36 -2.62
C PHE A 126 12.54 -7.42 -3.62
N VAL A 127 11.67 -7.04 -4.55
CA VAL A 127 11.14 -7.93 -5.58
C VAL A 127 12.27 -8.48 -6.45
N GLU A 128 13.24 -7.65 -6.83
CA GLU A 128 14.42 -8.11 -7.59
C GLU A 128 15.25 -9.12 -6.79
N HIS A 129 15.41 -8.89 -5.48
CA HIS A 129 16.07 -9.85 -4.59
C HIS A 129 15.33 -11.18 -4.52
N CYS A 130 14.01 -11.16 -4.33
CA CYS A 130 13.20 -12.38 -4.31
C CYS A 130 13.26 -13.13 -5.64
N ARG A 131 13.32 -12.44 -6.79
CA ARG A 131 13.45 -13.07 -8.11
C ARG A 131 14.73 -13.88 -8.29
N LYS A 132 15.81 -13.49 -7.60
CA LYS A 132 17.06 -14.27 -7.56
C LYS A 132 16.93 -15.56 -6.75
N HIS A 133 15.86 -15.69 -5.96
CA HIS A 133 15.50 -16.86 -5.16
C HIS A 133 14.30 -17.60 -5.80
N GLY A 134 14.39 -17.99 -7.08
CA GLY A 134 13.23 -18.49 -7.84
C GLY A 134 12.45 -19.68 -7.23
N GLU A 135 13.13 -20.60 -6.54
CA GLU A 135 12.46 -21.71 -5.83
C GLU A 135 11.54 -21.21 -4.70
N PHE A 136 11.95 -20.13 -4.04
CA PHE A 136 11.18 -19.48 -2.99
C PHE A 136 9.90 -18.84 -3.54
N ILE A 137 10.00 -18.12 -4.66
CA ILE A 137 8.84 -17.49 -5.30
C ILE A 137 7.79 -18.54 -5.69
N ASN A 138 8.20 -19.70 -6.19
CA ASN A 138 7.25 -20.75 -6.57
C ASN A 138 6.38 -21.21 -5.39
N ALA A 139 6.91 -21.20 -4.16
CA ALA A 139 6.12 -21.52 -2.97
C ALA A 139 5.06 -20.45 -2.70
N TRP A 140 5.37 -19.16 -2.93
CA TRP A 140 4.44 -18.04 -2.77
C TRP A 140 3.44 -17.91 -3.92
N ASN A 141 3.74 -18.45 -5.10
CA ASN A 141 2.80 -18.53 -6.22
C ASN A 141 1.69 -19.56 -6.00
N ALA A 142 1.85 -20.46 -5.03
CA ALA A 142 0.89 -21.51 -4.69
C ALA A 142 -0.04 -21.14 -3.51
N VAL A 143 0.16 -19.96 -2.91
CA VAL A 143 -0.65 -19.37 -1.83
C VAL A 143 -1.72 -18.49 -2.45
#